data_AF-A0A9P8ELS9-F1
#
_entry.id   AF-A0A9P8ELS9-F1
#
_cell.length_a   1.000
_cell.length_b   1.000
_cell.length_c   1.000
_cell.angle_alpha   90.00
_cell.angle_beta   90.00
_cell.angle_gamma   90.00
#
_symmetry.space_group_name_H-M   'P 1'
#
loop_
_entity.id
_entity.type
_entity.pdbx_description
1 polymer ?
#
loop_
_entity_poly.entity_id
_entity_poly.type
_entity_poly.pdbx_seq_one_letter_code
_entity_poly.pdbx_strand_id
1 'polypeptide(L)'
;MGSAAEDDSSFWQRLHTLLDTQCDTHEQIDDCLRSFLELSTDGFLDTEYDIARCCYRLIDSPLFIQNKDYVRRQFVYCLLQEEDAPVLHIVTAVLLYDGRSDEAVFEMMQLEGTFPRLLELIKGNKDDNTGLHRLLLELLCDMSRIQRLSLDDLATVDDAFVIYLFELIEELSNDANDPYHYPTIRVLLILNEQYMCYAVSPESHPTLTNRIIKVLSNHGPSYRTFGENLILLLNRESALGPQLLILKLLYLLFTTPSTFEYFYTNDLHVLVDVIIRNLLDLDPGSDDDDQTDLPRDGGGQRALRHTYLRVLCPLLKNTQLAHDNAHYKREELRKLFCLLVNRSSFHFAPVDETVVRLVSRCKQVAWIRDESDHEDPISPPTDAHVAKRLLGMNLAEAGESSLSVLEVTAKVEKEKPMVPAPRRRKRLQQQQSKETVLLRVSPASAHNGDRSPFDDDNDEE
;
A
#
# COMPACT_ATOMS: atom_id res chain seq x y z
N MET A 1 -40.92 11.24 3.23
CA MET A 1 -39.88 11.04 4.27
C MET A 1 -40.19 9.86 5.20
N GLY A 2 -41.38 9.24 5.13
CA GLY A 2 -41.69 8.00 5.88
C GLY A 2 -41.25 6.70 5.19
N SER A 3 -41.41 6.56 3.86
CA SER A 3 -41.16 5.28 3.17
C SER A 3 -39.70 4.83 3.17
N ALA A 4 -38.76 5.71 2.84
CA ALA A 4 -37.34 5.34 2.76
C ALA A 4 -36.75 4.84 4.10
N ALA A 5 -37.21 5.39 5.23
CA ALA A 5 -36.73 4.96 6.55
C ALA A 5 -37.34 3.62 7.00
N GLU A 6 -38.56 3.31 6.55
CA GLU A 6 -39.22 2.01 6.79
C GLU A 6 -38.59 0.93 5.91
N ASP A 7 -38.31 1.23 4.64
CA ASP A 7 -37.66 0.33 3.69
C ASP A 7 -36.22 -0.03 4.12
N ASP A 8 -35.41 0.97 4.53
CA ASP A 8 -34.06 0.74 5.08
C ASP A 8 -34.09 -0.16 6.32
N SER A 9 -35.04 0.06 7.24
CA SER A 9 -35.18 -0.77 8.44
C SER A 9 -35.57 -2.21 8.10
N SER A 10 -36.35 -2.40 7.03
CA SER A 10 -36.77 -3.72 6.55
C SER A 10 -35.62 -4.49 5.92
N PHE A 11 -34.72 -3.82 5.20
CA PHE A 11 -33.51 -4.42 4.63
C PHE A 11 -32.62 -5.01 5.72
N TRP A 12 -32.26 -4.22 6.74
CA TRP A 12 -31.37 -4.68 7.81
C TRP A 12 -31.97 -5.82 8.65
N GLN A 13 -33.31 -5.89 8.76
CA GLN A 13 -34.00 -6.99 9.42
C GLN A 13 -33.98 -8.27 8.57
N ARG A 14 -34.20 -8.15 7.25
CA ARG A 14 -34.08 -9.29 6.31
C ARG A 14 -32.67 -9.85 6.32
N LEU A 15 -31.66 -8.98 6.24
CA LEU A 15 -30.26 -9.35 6.32
C LEU A 15 -29.95 -10.11 7.63
N HIS A 16 -30.40 -9.59 8.77
CA HIS A 16 -30.22 -10.27 10.05
C HIS A 16 -30.90 -11.64 10.10
N THR A 17 -32.12 -11.75 9.56
CA THR A 17 -32.86 -13.01 9.54
C THR A 17 -32.17 -14.04 8.66
N LEU A 18 -31.64 -13.60 7.51
CA LEU A 18 -30.90 -14.45 6.59
C LEU A 18 -29.64 -15.01 7.27
N LEU A 19 -28.82 -14.14 7.86
CA LEU A 19 -27.53 -14.49 8.48
C LEU A 19 -27.64 -15.31 9.77
N ASP A 20 -28.80 -15.27 10.44
CA ASP A 20 -29.11 -16.10 11.62
C ASP A 20 -29.67 -17.49 11.27
N THR A 21 -29.92 -17.77 9.98
CA THR A 21 -30.42 -19.07 9.54
C THR A 21 -29.39 -20.15 9.86
N GLN A 22 -29.81 -21.24 10.51
CA GLN A 22 -28.93 -22.39 10.74
C GLN A 22 -28.72 -23.13 9.42
N CYS A 23 -27.47 -23.21 8.99
CA CYS A 23 -27.05 -23.96 7.82
C CYS A 23 -26.18 -25.14 8.29
N ASP A 24 -26.64 -26.36 8.05
CA ASP A 24 -25.98 -27.60 8.47
C ASP A 24 -25.17 -28.25 7.32
N THR A 25 -25.41 -27.83 6.07
CA THR A 25 -24.74 -28.34 4.87
C THR A 25 -24.08 -27.22 4.07
N HIS A 26 -23.05 -27.57 3.29
CA HIS A 26 -22.39 -26.63 2.37
C HIS A 26 -23.38 -26.01 1.37
N GLU A 27 -24.29 -26.79 0.80
CA GLU A 27 -25.35 -26.31 -0.12
C GLU A 27 -26.23 -25.23 0.53
N GLN A 28 -26.62 -25.41 1.80
CA GLN A 28 -27.40 -24.41 2.53
C GLN A 28 -26.60 -23.14 2.83
N ILE A 29 -25.29 -23.26 3.01
CA ILE A 29 -24.41 -22.10 3.17
C ILE A 29 -24.35 -21.35 1.84
N ASP A 30 -24.13 -22.03 0.73
CA ASP A 30 -24.04 -21.42 -0.60
C ASP A 30 -25.34 -20.71 -0.99
N ASP A 31 -26.50 -21.33 -0.72
CA ASP A 31 -27.81 -20.70 -0.91
C ASP A 31 -28.00 -19.44 -0.06
N CYS A 32 -27.50 -19.45 1.17
CA CYS A 32 -27.52 -18.29 2.06
C CYS A 32 -26.60 -17.18 1.56
N LEU A 33 -25.38 -17.51 1.12
CA LEU A 33 -24.43 -16.55 0.56
C LEU A 33 -24.94 -15.93 -0.74
N ARG A 34 -25.58 -16.72 -1.62
CA ARG A 34 -26.24 -16.21 -2.84
C ARG A 34 -27.34 -15.22 -2.49
N SER A 35 -28.22 -15.59 -1.57
CA SER A 35 -29.29 -14.71 -1.08
C SER A 35 -28.73 -13.43 -0.43
N PHE A 36 -27.57 -13.51 0.22
CA PHE A 36 -26.89 -12.36 0.81
C PHE A 36 -26.37 -11.41 -0.27
N LEU A 37 -25.76 -11.94 -1.33
CA LEU A 37 -25.26 -11.16 -2.45
C LEU A 37 -26.41 -10.47 -3.18
N GLU A 38 -27.47 -11.20 -3.52
CA GLU A 38 -28.70 -10.65 -4.14
C GLU A 38 -29.29 -9.51 -3.30
N LEU A 39 -29.46 -9.72 -1.99
CA LEU A 39 -29.99 -8.69 -1.12
C LEU A 39 -29.07 -7.46 -1.06
N SER A 40 -27.75 -7.66 -1.06
CA SER A 40 -26.77 -6.60 -0.94
C SER A 40 -26.60 -5.78 -2.23
N THR A 41 -26.92 -6.34 -3.40
CA THR A 41 -26.82 -5.66 -4.70
C THR A 41 -28.11 -4.97 -5.14
N ASP A 42 -29.22 -5.13 -4.41
CA ASP A 42 -30.55 -4.53 -4.68
C ASP A 42 -30.62 -2.99 -4.59
N GLY A 43 -29.49 -2.29 -4.49
CA GLY A 43 -29.41 -0.82 -4.54
C GLY A 43 -29.77 -0.11 -3.23
N PHE A 44 -29.84 -0.83 -2.11
CA PHE A 44 -30.02 -0.24 -0.77
C PHE A 44 -28.72 0.25 -0.14
N LEU A 45 -27.57 -0.18 -0.68
CA LEU A 45 -26.24 0.19 -0.19
C LEU A 45 -25.73 1.41 -0.96
N ASP A 46 -26.17 2.60 -0.53
CA ASP A 46 -25.84 3.89 -1.16
C ASP A 46 -24.46 4.45 -0.76
N THR A 47 -23.91 4.00 0.38
CA THR A 47 -22.71 4.60 0.97
C THR A 47 -21.68 3.55 1.37
N GLU A 48 -20.41 3.95 1.37
CA GLU A 48 -19.30 3.10 1.87
C GLU A 48 -19.54 2.63 3.31
N TYR A 49 -20.24 3.44 4.12
CA TYR A 49 -20.63 3.06 5.47
C TYR A 49 -21.62 1.91 5.48
N ASP A 50 -22.62 1.93 4.59
CA ASP A 50 -23.62 0.88 4.50
C ASP A 50 -23.00 -0.42 3.98
N ILE A 51 -22.09 -0.34 3.02
CA ILE A 51 -21.33 -1.50 2.52
C ILE A 51 -20.48 -2.09 3.64
N ALA A 52 -19.70 -1.27 4.35
CA ALA A 52 -18.89 -1.73 5.48
C ALA A 52 -19.77 -2.38 6.56
N ARG A 53 -20.90 -1.76 6.90
CA ARG A 53 -21.87 -2.30 7.87
C ARG A 53 -22.43 -3.64 7.41
N CYS A 54 -22.75 -3.79 6.12
CA CYS A 54 -23.21 -5.06 5.55
C CYS A 54 -22.15 -6.16 5.70
N CYS A 55 -20.90 -5.85 5.36
CA CYS A 55 -19.78 -6.78 5.48
C CYS A 55 -19.54 -7.21 6.94
N TYR A 56 -19.50 -6.28 7.90
CA TYR A 56 -19.32 -6.63 9.30
C TYR A 56 -20.48 -7.46 9.86
N ARG A 57 -21.72 -7.23 9.39
CA ARG A 57 -22.86 -8.08 9.78
C ARG A 57 -22.67 -9.52 9.33
N LEU A 58 -22.14 -9.75 8.13
CA LEU A 58 -21.79 -11.08 7.65
C LEU A 58 -20.63 -11.67 8.45
N ILE A 59 -19.52 -10.94 8.62
CA ILE A 59 -18.32 -11.44 9.30
C ILE A 59 -18.61 -11.80 10.77
N ASP A 60 -19.44 -11.01 11.46
CA ASP A 60 -19.84 -11.25 12.85
C ASP A 60 -20.98 -12.28 12.99
N SER A 61 -21.53 -12.80 11.87
CA SER A 61 -22.66 -13.72 11.89
C SER A 61 -22.27 -15.12 12.38
N PRO A 62 -23.21 -15.89 12.96
CA PRO A 62 -22.96 -17.29 13.30
C PRO A 62 -22.60 -18.13 12.06
N LEU A 63 -23.20 -17.83 10.90
CA LEU A 63 -22.89 -18.48 9.62
C LEU A 63 -21.40 -18.41 9.29
N PHE A 64 -20.82 -17.20 9.36
CA PHE A 64 -19.42 -16.96 9.02
C PHE A 64 -18.46 -17.51 10.09
N ILE A 65 -18.73 -17.26 11.37
CA ILE A 65 -17.83 -17.68 12.45
C ILE A 65 -17.70 -19.21 12.51
N GLN A 66 -18.79 -19.95 12.28
CA GLN A 66 -18.78 -21.42 12.35
C GLN A 66 -18.16 -22.07 11.11
N ASN A 67 -18.27 -21.43 9.94
CA ASN A 67 -17.85 -21.99 8.65
C ASN A 67 -16.78 -21.15 7.95
N LYS A 68 -15.92 -20.51 8.75
CA LYS A 68 -15.02 -19.42 8.32
C LYS A 68 -14.20 -19.74 7.07
N ASP A 69 -13.47 -20.85 7.07
CA ASP A 69 -12.60 -21.22 5.94
C ASP A 69 -13.40 -21.54 4.67
N TYR A 70 -14.57 -22.16 4.82
CA TYR A 70 -15.45 -22.49 3.69
C TYR A 70 -16.03 -21.22 3.07
N VAL A 71 -16.61 -20.33 3.88
CA VAL A 71 -17.20 -19.07 3.42
C VAL A 71 -16.16 -18.19 2.74
N ARG A 72 -14.95 -18.10 3.31
CA ARG A 72 -13.81 -17.40 2.68
C ARG A 72 -13.52 -17.96 1.30
N ARG A 73 -13.39 -19.27 1.16
CA ARG A 73 -13.11 -19.93 -0.12
C ARG A 73 -14.20 -19.62 -1.14
N GLN A 74 -15.47 -19.61 -0.73
CA GLN A 74 -16.57 -19.25 -1.62
C GLN A 74 -16.48 -17.80 -2.12
N PHE A 75 -16.14 -16.84 -1.25
CA PHE A 75 -15.92 -15.46 -1.70
C PHE A 75 -14.68 -15.33 -2.61
N VAL A 76 -13.62 -16.09 -2.36
CA VAL A 76 -12.43 -16.13 -3.23
C VAL A 76 -12.78 -16.68 -4.62
N TYR A 77 -13.53 -17.80 -4.70
CA TYR A 77 -13.98 -18.35 -5.98
C TYR A 77 -14.96 -17.44 -6.69
N CYS A 78 -15.87 -16.79 -5.96
CA CYS A 78 -16.74 -15.77 -6.52
C CYS A 78 -15.91 -14.62 -7.15
N LEU A 79 -14.89 -14.09 -6.46
CA LEU A 79 -14.01 -13.05 -7.01
C LEU A 79 -13.27 -13.51 -8.29
N LEU A 80 -12.90 -14.78 -8.37
CA LEU A 80 -12.21 -15.36 -9.52
C LEU A 80 -13.10 -15.51 -10.76
N GLN A 81 -14.39 -15.77 -10.57
CA GLN A 81 -15.32 -16.15 -11.64
C GLN A 81 -16.32 -15.06 -12.03
N GLU A 82 -16.67 -14.17 -11.10
CA GLU A 82 -17.72 -13.19 -11.27
C GLU A 82 -17.29 -12.02 -12.16
N GLU A 83 -18.24 -11.50 -12.94
CA GLU A 83 -18.06 -10.34 -13.83
C GLU A 83 -19.04 -9.19 -13.49
N ASP A 84 -20.09 -9.44 -12.70
CA ASP A 84 -21.05 -8.41 -12.33
C ASP A 84 -20.47 -7.42 -11.31
N ALA A 85 -20.39 -6.14 -11.69
CA ALA A 85 -19.72 -5.11 -10.89
C ALA A 85 -20.32 -4.88 -9.49
N PRO A 86 -21.67 -4.84 -9.29
CA PRO A 86 -22.27 -4.79 -7.97
C PRO A 86 -21.89 -5.99 -7.08
N VAL A 87 -21.88 -7.21 -7.62
CA VAL A 87 -21.49 -8.41 -6.86
C VAL A 87 -20.00 -8.33 -6.51
N LEU A 88 -19.14 -8.04 -7.48
CA LEU A 88 -17.70 -7.85 -7.26
C LEU A 88 -17.41 -6.80 -6.20
N HIS A 89 -18.20 -5.73 -6.12
CA HIS A 89 -18.05 -4.70 -5.10
C HIS A 89 -18.26 -5.28 -3.69
N ILE A 90 -19.35 -6.03 -3.48
CA ILE A 90 -19.62 -6.65 -2.18
C ILE A 90 -18.59 -7.73 -1.85
N VAL A 91 -18.24 -8.58 -2.81
CA VAL A 91 -17.23 -9.65 -2.62
C VAL A 91 -15.87 -9.07 -2.25
N THR A 92 -15.40 -8.05 -2.99
CA THR A 92 -14.14 -7.36 -2.72
C THR A 92 -14.16 -6.71 -1.34
N ALA A 93 -15.28 -6.08 -0.96
CA ALA A 93 -15.44 -5.46 0.35
C ALA A 93 -15.38 -6.50 1.48
N VAL A 94 -16.07 -7.64 1.35
CA VAL A 94 -16.06 -8.73 2.34
C VAL A 94 -14.64 -9.26 2.54
N LEU A 95 -13.93 -9.60 1.46
CA LEU A 95 -12.56 -10.11 1.52
C LEU A 95 -11.60 -9.08 2.14
N LEU A 96 -11.75 -7.80 1.80
CA LEU A 96 -10.91 -6.73 2.34
C LEU A 96 -11.13 -6.54 3.85
N TYR A 97 -12.39 -6.46 4.31
CA TYR A 97 -12.69 -6.23 5.73
C TYR A 97 -12.41 -7.46 6.60
N ASP A 98 -12.65 -8.67 6.09
CA ASP A 98 -12.26 -9.91 6.76
C ASP A 98 -10.73 -10.01 6.85
N GLY A 99 -10.01 -9.75 5.76
CA GLY A 99 -8.55 -9.83 5.72
C GLY A 99 -7.85 -8.82 6.63
N ARG A 100 -8.42 -7.63 6.81
CA ARG A 100 -7.96 -6.65 7.81
C ARG A 100 -8.15 -7.13 9.25
N SER A 101 -9.07 -8.05 9.48
CA SER A 101 -9.33 -8.63 10.80
C SER A 101 -8.52 -9.92 11.02
N ASP A 102 -8.34 -10.71 9.97
CA ASP A 102 -7.59 -11.96 9.99
C ASP A 102 -6.94 -12.22 8.61
N GLU A 103 -5.61 -12.11 8.62
CA GLU A 103 -4.73 -12.16 7.46
C GLU A 103 -4.78 -13.51 6.70
N ALA A 104 -5.31 -14.57 7.31
CA ALA A 104 -5.43 -15.89 6.69
C ALA A 104 -6.27 -15.87 5.40
N VAL A 105 -7.20 -14.91 5.23
CA VAL A 105 -7.93 -14.78 3.95
C VAL A 105 -7.01 -14.36 2.81
N PHE A 106 -6.02 -13.52 3.09
CA PHE A 106 -5.06 -13.10 2.07
C PHE A 106 -4.11 -14.24 1.72
N GLU A 107 -3.77 -15.12 2.67
CA GLU A 107 -3.02 -16.36 2.41
C GLU A 107 -3.80 -17.28 1.48
N MET A 108 -5.10 -17.45 1.75
CA MET A 108 -5.99 -18.22 0.89
C MET A 108 -6.07 -17.60 -0.52
N MET A 109 -6.28 -16.29 -0.64
CA MET A 109 -6.32 -15.60 -1.94
C MET A 109 -5.04 -15.80 -2.76
N GLN A 110 -3.88 -15.73 -2.13
CA GLN A 110 -2.62 -15.96 -2.83
C GLN A 110 -2.49 -17.42 -3.30
N LEU A 111 -2.88 -18.39 -2.46
CA LEU A 111 -2.85 -19.81 -2.81
C LEU A 111 -3.79 -20.17 -3.97
N GLU A 112 -4.98 -19.55 -4.01
CA GLU A 112 -5.98 -19.78 -5.06
C GLU A 112 -5.71 -18.93 -6.33
N GLY A 113 -4.61 -18.15 -6.38
CA GLY A 113 -4.21 -17.42 -7.57
C GLY A 113 -5.05 -16.17 -7.87
N THR A 114 -5.50 -15.45 -6.84
CA THR A 114 -6.32 -14.23 -7.01
C THR A 114 -5.54 -13.02 -7.55
N PHE A 115 -4.21 -13.01 -7.43
CA PHE A 115 -3.38 -11.85 -7.81
C PHE A 115 -3.53 -11.43 -9.28
N PRO A 116 -3.38 -12.32 -10.29
CA PRO A 116 -3.57 -11.96 -11.69
C PRO A 116 -4.99 -11.45 -11.98
N ARG A 117 -6.00 -12.05 -11.34
CA ARG A 117 -7.40 -11.62 -11.48
C ARG A 117 -7.61 -10.20 -10.95
N LEU A 118 -7.01 -9.84 -9.82
CA LEU A 118 -7.08 -8.45 -9.32
C LEU A 118 -6.47 -7.46 -10.30
N LEU A 119 -5.35 -7.78 -10.95
CA LEU A 119 -4.77 -6.90 -11.97
C LEU A 119 -5.71 -6.68 -13.15
N GLU A 120 -6.38 -7.74 -13.61
CA GLU A 120 -7.38 -7.67 -14.67
C GLU A 120 -8.57 -6.80 -14.27
N LEU A 121 -9.18 -7.07 -13.11
CA LEU A 121 -10.33 -6.31 -12.60
C LEU A 121 -9.99 -4.83 -12.39
N ILE A 122 -8.80 -4.51 -11.90
CA ILE A 122 -8.34 -3.12 -11.74
C ILE A 122 -8.25 -2.42 -13.10
N LYS A 123 -7.68 -3.07 -14.13
CA LYS A 123 -7.61 -2.50 -15.49
C LYS A 123 -9.01 -2.35 -16.10
N GLY A 124 -9.91 -3.30 -15.87
CA GLY A 124 -11.25 -3.34 -16.46
C GLY A 124 -12.23 -2.32 -15.87
N ASN A 125 -12.02 -1.89 -14.62
CA ASN A 125 -12.96 -1.04 -13.88
C ASN A 125 -12.47 0.41 -13.70
N LYS A 126 -11.66 0.96 -14.63
CA LYS A 126 -11.11 2.33 -14.54
C LYS A 126 -12.19 3.40 -14.32
N ASP A 127 -13.30 3.32 -15.06
CA ASP A 127 -14.37 4.34 -15.06
C ASP A 127 -15.47 4.07 -14.02
N ASP A 128 -15.20 3.20 -13.05
CA ASP A 128 -16.17 2.84 -12.03
C ASP A 128 -16.49 4.03 -11.11
N ASN A 129 -17.79 4.33 -10.98
CA ASN A 129 -18.29 5.38 -10.09
C ASN A 129 -18.79 4.82 -8.75
N THR A 130 -18.78 3.48 -8.57
CA THR A 130 -19.34 2.82 -7.39
C THR A 130 -18.35 2.71 -6.23
N GLY A 131 -17.04 2.74 -6.52
CA GLY A 131 -15.98 2.61 -5.51
C GLY A 131 -15.28 1.24 -5.52
N LEU A 132 -15.73 0.32 -6.37
CA LEU A 132 -15.13 -0.99 -6.57
C LEU A 132 -13.65 -0.86 -6.96
N HIS A 133 -13.32 0.03 -7.90
CA HIS A 133 -11.93 0.23 -8.33
C HIS A 133 -11.00 0.59 -7.15
N ARG A 134 -11.49 1.39 -6.20
CA ARG A 134 -10.75 1.74 -4.98
C ARG A 134 -10.52 0.52 -4.10
N LEU A 135 -11.56 -0.26 -3.88
CA LEU A 135 -11.47 -1.46 -3.04
C LEU A 135 -10.57 -2.53 -3.66
N LEU A 136 -10.57 -2.68 -4.99
CA LEU A 136 -9.65 -3.58 -5.68
C LEU A 136 -8.19 -3.17 -5.51
N LEU A 137 -7.88 -1.86 -5.60
CA LEU A 137 -6.53 -1.34 -5.32
C LEU A 137 -6.13 -1.58 -3.86
N GLU A 138 -7.03 -1.35 -2.92
CA GLU A 138 -6.78 -1.61 -1.49
C GLU A 138 -6.58 -3.10 -1.21
N LEU A 139 -7.38 -3.98 -1.82
CA LEU A 139 -7.29 -5.42 -1.66
C LEU A 139 -5.97 -5.96 -2.23
N LEU A 140 -5.58 -5.51 -3.43
CA LEU A 140 -4.28 -5.85 -4.03
C LEU A 140 -3.13 -5.40 -3.13
N CYS A 141 -3.21 -4.18 -2.60
CA CYS A 141 -2.25 -3.58 -1.69
C CYS A 141 -2.12 -4.43 -0.40
N ASP A 142 -3.21 -4.65 0.32
CA ASP A 142 -3.20 -5.34 1.62
C ASP A 142 -2.73 -6.80 1.46
N MET A 143 -3.20 -7.51 0.43
CA MET A 143 -2.75 -8.88 0.12
C MET A 143 -1.25 -8.93 -0.19
N SER A 144 -0.78 -8.04 -1.08
CA SER A 144 0.64 -8.00 -1.49
C SER A 144 1.58 -7.44 -0.42
N ARG A 145 1.04 -6.87 0.66
CA ARG A 145 1.83 -6.35 1.79
C ARG A 145 2.11 -7.42 2.84
N ILE A 146 1.25 -8.42 2.98
CA ILE A 146 1.36 -9.42 4.04
C ILE A 146 2.25 -10.57 3.59
N GLN A 147 2.17 -10.93 2.31
CA GLN A 147 2.93 -12.05 1.76
C GLN A 147 3.86 -11.61 0.64
N ARG A 148 4.91 -12.41 0.45
CA ARG A 148 5.78 -12.29 -0.71
C ARG A 148 5.07 -12.92 -1.91
N LEU A 149 4.88 -12.14 -2.97
CA LEU A 149 4.27 -12.62 -4.21
C LEU A 149 5.15 -13.68 -4.85
N SER A 150 4.56 -14.65 -5.54
CA SER A 150 5.32 -15.61 -6.35
C SER A 150 5.99 -14.88 -7.53
N LEU A 151 7.00 -15.52 -8.14
CA LEU A 151 7.63 -14.97 -9.34
C LEU A 151 6.67 -14.92 -10.53
N ASP A 152 5.78 -15.90 -10.63
CA ASP A 152 4.78 -15.99 -11.70
C ASP A 152 3.77 -14.84 -11.55
N ASP A 153 3.28 -14.60 -10.33
CA ASP A 153 2.41 -13.45 -10.02
C ASP A 153 3.11 -12.13 -10.37
N LEU A 154 4.34 -11.93 -9.90
CA LEU A 154 5.07 -10.70 -10.14
C LEU A 154 5.43 -10.51 -11.63
N ALA A 155 5.53 -11.60 -12.40
CA ALA A 155 5.72 -11.57 -13.85
C ALA A 155 4.45 -11.13 -14.61
N THR A 156 3.26 -11.35 -14.05
CA THR A 156 1.99 -10.86 -14.63
C THR A 156 1.88 -9.33 -14.60
N VAL A 157 2.57 -8.68 -13.67
CA VAL A 157 2.72 -7.22 -13.66
C VAL A 157 3.56 -6.82 -14.86
N ASP A 158 2.94 -6.22 -15.87
CA ASP A 158 3.58 -5.73 -17.09
C ASP A 158 3.85 -4.22 -17.05
N ASP A 159 4.63 -3.72 -18.02
CA ASP A 159 4.94 -2.28 -18.11
C ASP A 159 3.65 -1.46 -18.32
N ALA A 160 2.67 -2.03 -19.03
CA ALA A 160 1.39 -1.38 -19.30
C ALA A 160 0.56 -1.17 -18.02
N PHE A 161 0.55 -2.12 -17.09
CA PHE A 161 -0.10 -1.95 -15.79
C PHE A 161 0.57 -0.85 -14.96
N VAL A 162 1.90 -0.83 -14.92
CA VAL A 162 2.64 0.19 -14.18
C VAL A 162 2.39 1.59 -14.77
N ILE A 163 2.39 1.70 -16.11
CA ILE A 163 2.03 2.93 -16.83
C ILE A 163 0.60 3.37 -16.48
N TYR A 164 -0.36 2.45 -16.51
CA TYR A 164 -1.75 2.72 -16.14
C TYR A 164 -1.87 3.33 -14.73
N LEU A 165 -1.18 2.77 -13.73
CA LEU A 165 -1.21 3.31 -12.36
C LEU A 165 -0.60 4.72 -12.29
N PHE A 166 0.47 4.98 -13.04
CA PHE A 166 1.03 6.33 -13.10
C PHE A 166 0.10 7.32 -13.80
N GLU A 167 -0.53 6.93 -14.90
CA GLU A 167 -1.51 7.77 -15.60
C GLU A 167 -2.68 8.13 -14.70
N LEU A 168 -3.18 7.19 -13.90
CA LEU A 168 -4.24 7.45 -12.92
C LEU A 168 -3.83 8.51 -11.89
N ILE A 169 -2.57 8.47 -11.42
CA ILE A 169 -2.04 9.48 -10.49
C ILE A 169 -1.93 10.86 -11.14
N GLU A 170 -1.52 10.93 -12.41
CA GLU A 170 -1.42 12.20 -13.14
C GLU A 170 -2.80 12.80 -13.46
N GLU A 171 -3.78 11.96 -13.82
CA GLU A 171 -5.16 12.38 -14.08
C GLU A 171 -5.81 13.03 -12.84
N LEU A 172 -5.47 12.55 -11.65
CA LEU A 172 -6.01 13.02 -10.36
C LEU A 172 -5.19 14.15 -9.70
N SER A 173 -4.16 14.67 -10.37
CA SER A 173 -3.23 15.70 -9.85
C SER A 173 -3.89 16.95 -9.25
N ASN A 174 -5.12 17.29 -9.67
CA ASN A 174 -5.83 18.48 -9.21
C ASN A 174 -6.68 18.29 -7.93
N ASP A 175 -6.87 17.06 -7.45
CA ASP A 175 -7.65 16.79 -6.24
C ASP A 175 -6.85 15.97 -5.20
N ALA A 176 -6.14 16.67 -4.33
CA ALA A 176 -5.37 16.05 -3.24
C ALA A 176 -6.23 15.36 -2.16
N ASN A 177 -7.56 15.53 -2.20
CA ASN A 177 -8.50 14.81 -1.34
C ASN A 177 -9.18 13.64 -2.06
N ASP A 178 -8.75 13.33 -3.28
CA ASP A 178 -9.31 12.24 -4.06
C ASP A 178 -9.06 10.89 -3.35
N PRO A 179 -10.11 10.09 -3.13
CA PRO A 179 -10.02 8.84 -2.38
C PRO A 179 -9.20 7.75 -3.10
N TYR A 180 -8.90 7.88 -4.40
CA TYR A 180 -8.14 6.92 -5.21
C TYR A 180 -6.63 7.22 -5.25
N HIS A 181 -6.24 8.44 -4.92
CA HIS A 181 -4.86 8.89 -5.05
C HIS A 181 -3.89 8.09 -4.17
N TYR A 182 -4.26 7.87 -2.91
CA TYR A 182 -3.42 7.16 -1.94
C TYR A 182 -3.35 5.64 -2.16
N PRO A 183 -4.47 4.92 -2.43
CA PRO A 183 -4.41 3.49 -2.75
C PRO A 183 -3.49 3.17 -3.94
N THR A 184 -3.56 3.99 -5.00
CA THR A 184 -2.75 3.77 -6.22
C THR A 184 -1.25 3.91 -5.95
N ILE A 185 -0.86 4.96 -5.21
CA ILE A 185 0.53 5.15 -4.79
C ILE A 185 0.99 3.98 -3.89
N ARG A 186 0.14 3.51 -2.98
CA ARG A 186 0.45 2.36 -2.10
C ARG A 186 0.70 1.08 -2.89
N VAL A 187 -0.09 0.80 -3.94
CA VAL A 187 0.16 -0.34 -4.83
C VAL A 187 1.54 -0.24 -5.47
N LEU A 188 1.92 0.92 -6.02
CA LEU A 188 3.26 1.11 -6.58
C LEU A 188 4.37 0.91 -5.53
N LEU A 189 4.20 1.45 -4.32
CA LEU A 189 5.15 1.29 -3.23
C LEU A 189 5.35 -0.17 -2.81
N ILE A 190 4.26 -0.95 -2.73
CA ILE A 190 4.30 -2.36 -2.35
C ILE A 190 4.89 -3.21 -3.47
N LEU A 191 4.50 -2.99 -4.73
CA LEU A 191 5.11 -3.68 -5.87
C LEU A 191 6.62 -3.39 -5.95
N ASN A 192 7.05 -2.16 -5.65
CA ASN A 192 8.47 -1.83 -5.55
C ASN A 192 9.18 -2.65 -4.46
N GLU A 193 8.59 -2.77 -3.27
CA GLU A 193 9.12 -3.61 -2.19
C GLU A 193 9.21 -5.08 -2.63
N GLN A 194 8.20 -5.61 -3.31
CA GLN A 194 8.22 -6.98 -3.84
C GLN A 194 9.37 -7.20 -4.83
N TYR A 195 9.60 -6.27 -5.76
CA TYR A 195 10.77 -6.31 -6.65
C TYR A 195 12.09 -6.26 -5.87
N MET A 196 12.18 -5.41 -4.84
CA MET A 196 13.38 -5.30 -4.01
C MET A 196 13.67 -6.60 -3.26
N CYS A 197 12.66 -7.26 -2.68
CA CYS A 197 12.81 -8.55 -1.98
C CYS A 197 13.46 -9.63 -2.86
N TYR A 198 13.14 -9.67 -4.16
CA TYR A 198 13.76 -10.60 -5.10
C TYR A 198 15.14 -10.18 -5.57
N ALA A 199 15.43 -8.88 -5.67
CA ALA A 199 16.74 -8.37 -6.04
C ALA A 199 17.84 -8.75 -5.03
N VAL A 200 17.46 -8.96 -3.76
CA VAL A 200 18.40 -9.37 -2.72
C VAL A 200 18.57 -10.89 -2.63
N SER A 201 17.56 -11.66 -3.03
CA SER A 201 17.54 -13.12 -2.85
C SER A 201 18.76 -13.78 -3.51
N PRO A 202 19.40 -14.79 -2.89
CA PRO A 202 20.49 -15.56 -3.52
C PRO A 202 20.03 -16.26 -4.80
N GLU A 203 18.72 -16.50 -4.93
CA GLU A 203 18.02 -16.91 -6.15
C GLU A 203 17.70 -15.70 -7.05
N SER A 204 18.58 -14.69 -7.13
CA SER A 204 18.29 -13.51 -7.94
C SER A 204 18.12 -13.94 -9.39
N HIS A 205 16.90 -13.92 -9.88
CA HIS A 205 16.62 -14.20 -11.28
C HIS A 205 17.12 -13.01 -12.10
N PRO A 206 18.13 -13.17 -12.97
CA PRO A 206 18.74 -12.06 -13.71
C PRO A 206 17.76 -11.36 -14.67
N THR A 207 16.53 -11.86 -14.79
CA THR A 207 15.47 -11.37 -15.67
C THR A 207 14.45 -10.48 -14.98
N LEU A 208 14.36 -10.48 -13.64
CA LEU A 208 13.32 -9.72 -12.94
C LEU A 208 13.73 -8.24 -12.83
N THR A 209 13.18 -7.44 -13.74
CA THR A 209 13.40 -5.98 -13.76
C THR A 209 12.36 -5.30 -12.90
N ASN A 210 12.79 -4.40 -11.99
CA ASN A 210 11.85 -3.51 -11.29
C ASN A 210 11.20 -2.57 -12.32
N ARG A 211 9.94 -2.86 -12.66
CA ARG A 211 9.22 -2.16 -13.73
C ARG A 211 8.88 -0.72 -13.39
N ILE A 212 8.72 -0.41 -12.11
CA ILE A 212 8.45 0.95 -11.63
C ILE A 212 9.65 1.85 -11.95
N ILE A 213 10.85 1.41 -11.60
CA ILE A 213 12.09 2.13 -11.92
C ILE A 213 12.34 2.16 -13.43
N LYS A 214 12.03 1.08 -14.15
CA LYS A 214 12.14 1.02 -15.61
C LYS A 214 11.24 2.07 -16.29
N VAL A 215 9.97 2.16 -15.90
CA VAL A 215 9.02 3.11 -16.47
C VAL A 215 9.43 4.54 -16.13
N LEU A 216 9.80 4.84 -14.88
CA LEU A 216 10.27 6.17 -14.49
C LEU A 216 11.59 6.56 -15.17
N SER A 217 12.46 5.60 -15.46
CA SER A 217 13.68 5.85 -16.23
C SER A 217 13.41 6.26 -17.67
N ASN A 218 12.36 5.70 -18.29
CA ASN A 218 12.03 5.94 -19.69
C ASN A 218 11.06 7.11 -19.88
N HIS A 219 10.16 7.32 -18.92
CA HIS A 219 9.01 8.22 -19.02
C HIS A 219 8.87 9.18 -17.82
N GLY A 220 9.89 9.29 -16.96
CA GLY A 220 9.86 10.10 -15.74
C GLY A 220 9.28 11.52 -15.89
N PRO A 221 9.63 12.31 -16.93
CA PRO A 221 9.05 13.64 -17.11
C PRO A 221 7.53 13.68 -17.28
N SER A 222 6.91 12.58 -17.72
CA SER A 222 5.46 12.46 -17.87
C SER A 222 4.73 12.16 -16.57
N TYR A 223 5.45 11.74 -15.52
CA TYR A 223 4.87 11.26 -14.27
C TYR A 223 5.39 12.04 -13.05
N ARG A 224 5.38 13.39 -13.13
CA ARG A 224 5.96 14.26 -12.08
C ARG A 224 5.11 14.34 -10.82
N THR A 225 3.78 14.27 -10.97
CA THR A 225 2.83 14.30 -9.85
C THR A 225 3.11 13.17 -8.87
N PHE A 226 3.51 11.98 -9.36
CA PHE A 226 3.91 10.89 -8.48
C PHE A 226 5.06 11.27 -7.54
N GLY A 227 6.14 11.88 -8.07
CA GLY A 227 7.28 12.31 -7.28
C GLY A 227 6.92 13.35 -6.22
N GLU A 228 6.13 14.36 -6.60
CA GLU A 228 5.62 15.37 -5.67
C GLU A 228 4.83 14.72 -4.51
N ASN A 229 4.00 13.74 -4.84
CA ASN A 229 3.20 13.04 -3.85
C ASN A 229 3.99 12.13 -2.92
N LEU A 230 5.09 11.51 -3.38
CA LEU A 230 5.99 10.77 -2.49
C LEU A 230 6.53 11.67 -1.37
N ILE A 231 6.91 12.91 -1.70
CA ILE A 231 7.47 13.86 -0.74
C ILE A 231 6.37 14.40 0.18
N LEU A 232 5.20 14.71 -0.37
CA LEU A 232 4.03 15.13 0.40
C LEU A 232 3.60 14.05 1.40
N LEU A 233 3.55 12.79 0.96
CA LEU A 233 3.23 11.64 1.80
C LEU A 233 4.26 11.44 2.90
N LEU A 234 5.56 11.43 2.58
CA LEU A 234 6.61 11.25 3.57
C LEU A 234 6.59 12.34 4.65
N ASN A 235 6.19 13.57 4.30
CA ASN A 235 6.06 14.67 5.24
C ASN A 235 4.86 14.55 6.19
N ARG A 236 3.80 13.85 5.78
CA ARG A 236 2.54 13.69 6.55
C ARG A 236 2.41 12.35 7.24
N GLU A 237 3.10 11.35 6.74
CA GLU A 237 2.99 9.98 7.22
C GLU A 237 3.69 9.82 8.57
N SER A 238 3.01 9.15 9.49
CA SER A 238 3.51 8.85 10.83
C SER A 238 3.73 7.35 11.04
N ALA A 239 3.05 6.51 10.25
CA ALA A 239 3.22 5.07 10.31
C ALA A 239 4.57 4.64 9.74
N LEU A 240 5.28 3.82 10.51
CA LEU A 240 6.62 3.33 10.18
C LEU A 240 6.69 2.61 8.84
N GLY A 241 5.75 1.72 8.57
CA GLY A 241 5.73 0.88 7.37
C GLY A 241 5.68 1.68 6.08
N PRO A 242 4.64 2.51 5.87
CA PRO A 242 4.55 3.37 4.69
C PRO A 242 5.75 4.33 4.53
N GLN A 243 6.30 4.89 5.60
CA GLN A 243 7.53 5.70 5.52
C GLN A 243 8.70 4.90 4.95
N LEU A 244 8.91 3.66 5.42
CA LEU A 244 9.98 2.80 4.92
C LEU A 244 9.79 2.46 3.44
N LEU A 245 8.56 2.18 2.99
CA LEU A 245 8.28 1.92 1.58
C LEU A 245 8.65 3.12 0.69
N ILE A 246 8.24 4.32 1.10
CA ILE A 246 8.55 5.56 0.37
C ILE A 246 10.06 5.78 0.31
N LEU A 247 10.76 5.66 1.44
CA LEU A 247 12.20 5.85 1.51
C LEU A 247 12.98 4.84 0.65
N LYS A 248 12.54 3.58 0.61
CA LYS A 248 13.17 2.56 -0.23
C LYS A 248 13.02 2.87 -1.73
N LEU A 249 11.84 3.35 -2.15
CA LEU A 249 11.65 3.80 -3.54
C LEU A 249 12.52 5.04 -3.85
N LEU A 250 12.56 6.03 -2.96
CA LEU A 250 13.43 7.21 -3.10
C LEU A 250 14.91 6.82 -3.20
N TYR A 251 15.36 5.84 -2.42
CA TYR A 251 16.72 5.31 -2.51
C TYR A 251 17.02 4.77 -3.92
N LEU A 252 16.11 3.98 -4.50
CA LEU A 252 16.30 3.47 -5.87
C LEU A 252 16.33 4.61 -6.90
N LEU A 253 15.43 5.60 -6.79
CA LEU A 253 15.41 6.74 -7.70
C LEU A 253 16.70 7.56 -7.64
N PHE A 254 17.29 7.75 -6.45
CA PHE A 254 18.56 8.46 -6.29
C PHE A 254 19.80 7.61 -6.57
N THR A 255 19.67 6.30 -6.79
CA THR A 255 20.79 5.41 -7.12
C THR A 255 20.75 4.89 -8.55
N THR A 256 19.65 5.08 -9.27
CA THR A 256 19.52 4.82 -10.70
C THR A 256 19.86 6.07 -11.53
N PRO A 257 20.91 6.05 -12.38
CA PRO A 257 21.37 7.24 -13.11
C PRO A 257 20.31 7.93 -13.98
N SER A 258 19.41 7.16 -14.62
CA SER A 258 18.34 7.70 -15.46
C SER A 258 17.29 8.50 -14.68
N THR A 259 17.23 8.37 -13.36
CA THR A 259 16.23 9.02 -12.50
C THR A 259 16.82 10.11 -11.60
N PHE A 260 18.11 10.44 -11.73
CA PHE A 260 18.78 11.46 -10.91
C PHE A 260 18.13 12.85 -10.97
N GLU A 261 17.54 13.22 -12.11
CA GLU A 261 16.87 14.51 -12.32
C GLU A 261 15.33 14.41 -12.35
N TYR A 262 14.79 13.32 -11.81
CA TYR A 262 13.34 13.05 -11.81
C TYR A 262 12.53 14.03 -10.96
N PHE A 263 13.09 14.54 -9.85
CA PHE A 263 12.41 15.51 -8.98
C PHE A 263 12.72 16.95 -9.40
N TYR A 264 11.83 17.89 -9.08
CA TYR A 264 12.18 19.31 -9.16
C TYR A 264 13.09 19.70 -8.00
N THR A 265 13.93 20.71 -8.21
CA THR A 265 14.88 21.20 -7.20
C THR A 265 14.18 21.69 -5.93
N ASN A 266 13.00 22.31 -6.07
CA ASN A 266 12.20 22.75 -4.93
C ASN A 266 11.75 21.57 -4.05
N ASP A 267 11.31 20.49 -4.66
CA ASP A 267 10.88 19.30 -3.93
C ASP A 267 12.06 18.62 -3.22
N LEU A 268 13.24 18.63 -3.85
CA LEU A 268 14.46 18.15 -3.20
C LEU A 268 14.83 18.97 -1.96
N HIS A 269 14.68 20.29 -1.99
CA HIS A 269 14.87 21.13 -0.80
C HIS A 269 13.87 20.75 0.30
N VAL A 270 12.60 20.56 -0.05
CA VAL A 270 11.56 20.11 0.89
C VAL A 270 11.92 18.73 1.46
N LEU A 271 12.38 17.80 0.63
CA LEU A 271 12.79 16.46 1.06
C LEU A 271 13.98 16.51 2.03
N VAL A 272 15.00 17.35 1.76
CA VAL A 272 16.11 17.55 2.70
C VAL A 272 15.59 18.05 4.05
N ASP A 273 14.65 18.99 4.05
CA ASP A 273 14.05 19.52 5.29
C ASP A 273 13.28 18.45 6.07
N VAL A 274 12.49 17.64 5.36
CA VAL A 274 11.78 16.50 5.94
C VAL A 274 12.76 15.51 6.56
N ILE A 275 13.84 15.16 5.85
CA ILE A 275 14.85 14.20 6.34
C ILE A 275 15.58 14.76 7.56
N ILE A 276 15.99 16.05 7.55
CA ILE A 276 16.68 16.67 8.69
C ILE A 276 15.76 16.65 9.92
N ARG A 277 14.51 17.09 9.77
CA ARG A 277 13.52 17.10 10.85
C ARG A 277 13.30 15.69 11.41
N ASN A 278 12.96 14.74 10.54
CA ASN A 278 12.65 13.37 10.97
C ASN A 278 13.88 12.70 11.62
N LEU A 279 15.10 12.94 11.14
CA LEU A 279 16.31 12.42 11.80
C LEU A 279 16.60 13.05 13.18
N LEU A 280 16.14 14.28 13.43
CA LEU A 280 16.28 14.94 14.73
C LEU A 280 15.20 14.48 15.72
N ASP A 281 14.00 14.19 15.22
CA ASP A 281 12.84 13.75 15.98
C ASP A 281 12.91 12.26 16.35
N LEU A 282 13.61 11.43 15.55
CA LEU A 282 13.91 10.04 15.89
C LEU A 282 14.91 10.00 17.07
N ASP A 283 14.37 9.84 18.27
CA ASP A 283 15.15 9.81 19.52
C ASP A 283 16.06 8.57 19.57
N PRO A 284 17.38 8.70 19.80
CA PRO A 284 18.25 7.55 20.08
C PRO A 284 17.99 6.85 21.42
N GLY A 285 17.22 7.46 22.34
CA GLY A 285 16.98 6.94 23.70
C GLY A 285 15.67 6.20 23.91
N SER A 286 14.80 6.08 22.90
CA SER A 286 13.53 5.33 22.99
C SER A 286 13.71 3.81 22.84
N ASP A 287 14.95 3.34 22.63
CA ASP A 287 15.33 1.93 22.60
C ASP A 287 15.47 1.31 24.02
N ASP A 288 15.11 2.04 25.09
CA ASP A 288 15.10 1.48 26.45
C ASP A 288 14.01 0.39 26.56
N ASP A 289 14.46 -0.84 26.32
CA ASP A 289 13.90 -2.16 26.66
C ASP A 289 13.49 -2.33 28.16
N ASP A 290 13.39 -1.26 28.95
CA ASP A 290 13.22 -1.30 30.41
C ASP A 290 11.79 -1.01 30.91
N GLN A 291 10.80 -0.98 30.01
CA GLN A 291 9.39 -1.15 30.39
C GLN A 291 8.86 -2.50 29.93
N THR A 292 9.12 -3.49 30.79
CA THR A 292 8.39 -4.76 30.87
C THR A 292 6.90 -4.54 30.60
N ASP A 293 6.39 -5.26 29.58
CA ASP A 293 4.98 -5.56 29.27
C ASP A 293 4.37 -4.97 27.97
N LEU A 294 5.13 -4.29 27.10
CA LEU A 294 4.66 -3.92 25.75
C LEU A 294 5.65 -4.31 24.63
N PRO A 295 5.18 -4.71 23.42
CA PRO A 295 6.00 -5.50 22.50
C PRO A 295 6.89 -4.64 21.58
N ARG A 296 8.21 -4.87 21.63
CA ARG A 296 9.18 -4.91 20.50
C ARG A 296 9.26 -3.75 19.46
N ASP A 297 8.68 -2.58 19.70
CA ASP A 297 8.65 -1.44 18.76
C ASP A 297 9.98 -0.69 18.54
N GLY A 298 11.00 -0.88 19.39
CA GLY A 298 12.28 -0.13 19.31
C GLY A 298 13.08 -0.38 18.02
N GLY A 299 13.15 -1.63 17.55
CA GLY A 299 13.90 -1.99 16.33
C GLY A 299 13.41 -1.29 15.05
N GLY A 300 12.13 -0.91 15.02
CA GLY A 300 11.51 -0.22 13.88
C GLY A 300 12.02 1.22 13.71
N GLN A 301 12.09 1.99 14.79
CA GLN A 301 12.56 3.39 14.75
C GLN A 301 14.04 3.46 14.37
N ARG A 302 14.85 2.52 14.87
CA ARG A 302 16.26 2.37 14.47
C ARG A 302 16.39 2.07 12.97
N ALA A 303 15.61 1.12 12.45
CA ALA A 303 15.60 0.78 11.02
C ALA A 303 15.18 1.98 10.13
N LEU A 304 14.21 2.77 10.60
CA LEU A 304 13.79 4.00 9.92
C LEU A 304 14.90 5.03 9.87
N ARG A 305 15.58 5.27 10.99
CA ARG A 305 16.73 6.18 11.07
C ARG A 305 17.84 5.77 10.10
N HIS A 306 18.17 4.48 10.03
CA HIS A 306 19.15 3.97 9.07
C HIS A 306 18.71 4.21 7.64
N THR A 307 17.42 4.00 7.35
CA THR A 307 16.88 4.14 6.00
C THR A 307 16.90 5.60 5.55
N TYR A 308 16.53 6.56 6.41
CA TYR A 308 16.68 7.99 6.12
C TYR A 308 18.12 8.37 5.77
N LEU A 309 19.10 7.92 6.56
CA LEU A 309 20.52 8.18 6.29
C LEU A 309 21.01 7.53 4.98
N ARG A 310 20.50 6.33 4.65
CA ARG A 310 20.80 5.65 3.38
C ARG A 310 20.25 6.39 2.17
N VAL A 311 19.08 7.02 2.28
CA VAL A 311 18.49 7.87 1.24
C VAL A 311 19.23 9.21 1.12
N LEU A 312 19.64 9.79 2.25
CA LEU A 312 20.27 11.10 2.29
C LEU A 312 21.59 11.13 1.49
N CYS A 313 22.43 10.11 1.58
CA CYS A 313 23.70 10.09 0.85
C CYS A 313 23.55 10.20 -0.69
N PRO A 314 22.79 9.32 -1.38
CA PRO A 314 22.58 9.44 -2.82
C PRO A 314 21.75 10.68 -3.19
N LEU A 315 20.82 11.13 -2.35
CA LEU A 315 20.13 12.41 -2.54
C LEU A 315 21.14 13.57 -2.67
N LEU A 316 22.11 13.68 -1.77
CA LEU A 316 23.11 14.76 -1.81
C LEU A 316 24.15 14.58 -2.92
N LYS A 317 24.49 13.33 -3.29
CA LYS A 317 25.57 13.01 -4.24
C LYS A 317 25.13 13.03 -5.70
N ASN A 318 23.95 12.50 -5.99
CA ASN A 318 23.56 12.09 -7.33
C ASN A 318 22.49 13.00 -7.96
N THR A 319 21.82 13.84 -7.17
CA THR A 319 20.75 14.72 -7.66
C THR A 319 21.28 16.10 -8.04
N GLN A 320 20.37 16.99 -8.43
CA GLN A 320 20.68 18.36 -8.77
C GLN A 320 21.33 19.15 -7.62
N LEU A 321 21.20 18.70 -6.37
CA LEU A 321 21.84 19.32 -5.20
C LEU A 321 23.37 19.27 -5.24
N ALA A 322 23.93 18.35 -6.03
CA ALA A 322 25.38 18.22 -6.20
C ALA A 322 25.98 19.29 -7.14
N HIS A 323 25.16 20.06 -7.86
CA HIS A 323 25.64 21.14 -8.72
C HIS A 323 26.13 22.33 -7.87
N ASP A 324 27.19 23.00 -8.33
CA ASP A 324 27.90 24.06 -7.60
C ASP A 324 27.02 25.23 -7.11
N ASN A 325 25.89 25.48 -7.78
CA ASN A 325 24.96 26.56 -7.46
C ASN A 325 23.74 26.12 -6.62
N ALA A 326 23.67 24.85 -6.21
CA ALA A 326 22.50 24.23 -5.60
C ALA A 326 22.78 23.60 -4.22
N HIS A 327 23.88 23.98 -3.57
CA HIS A 327 24.28 23.47 -2.25
C HIS A 327 23.30 23.92 -1.15
N TYR A 328 22.25 23.13 -0.93
CA TYR A 328 21.19 23.45 0.02
C TYR A 328 21.55 23.04 1.44
N LYS A 329 21.41 23.97 2.40
CA LYS A 329 21.56 23.73 3.86
C LYS A 329 22.81 22.96 4.29
N ARG A 330 23.96 23.24 3.64
CA ARG A 330 25.26 22.59 3.92
C ARG A 330 25.61 22.63 5.41
N GLU A 331 25.48 23.79 6.05
CA GLU A 331 25.87 23.98 7.45
C GLU A 331 24.94 23.23 8.42
N GLU A 332 23.63 23.23 8.16
CA GLU A 332 22.64 22.49 8.94
C GLU A 332 22.87 20.98 8.82
N LEU A 333 23.17 20.47 7.61
CA LEU A 333 23.51 19.07 7.40
C LEU A 333 24.79 18.68 8.17
N ARG A 334 25.84 19.50 8.13
CA ARG A 334 27.06 19.25 8.90
C ARG A 334 26.79 19.24 10.41
N LYS A 335 26.01 20.19 10.91
CA LYS A 335 25.58 20.23 12.32
C LYS A 335 24.79 18.97 12.68
N LEU A 336 23.84 18.54 11.85
CA LEU A 336 23.09 17.30 12.03
C LEU A 336 24.04 16.10 12.12
N PHE A 337 24.99 15.95 11.20
CA PHE A 337 25.95 14.85 11.21
C PHE A 337 26.80 14.82 12.48
N CYS A 338 27.27 15.99 12.95
CA CYS A 338 27.97 16.08 14.21
C CYS A 338 27.07 15.71 15.39
N LEU A 339 25.81 16.15 15.41
CA LEU A 339 24.85 15.78 16.46
C LEU A 339 24.56 14.28 16.47
N LEU A 340 24.36 13.66 15.32
CA LEU A 340 24.04 12.22 15.23
C LEU A 340 25.20 11.33 15.70
N VAL A 341 26.45 11.77 15.53
CA VAL A 341 27.65 11.04 15.99
C VAL A 341 28.00 11.39 17.44
N ASN A 342 27.75 12.63 17.90
CA ASN A 342 28.18 13.11 19.22
C ASN A 342 27.09 13.02 20.32
N ARG A 343 25.78 12.94 19.98
CA ARG A 343 24.68 12.86 20.97
C ARG A 343 24.82 11.64 21.91
N SER A 344 25.45 10.58 21.46
CA SER A 344 25.76 9.37 22.23
C SER A 344 26.83 9.56 23.31
N SER A 345 27.46 10.74 23.41
CA SER A 345 28.47 11.02 24.45
C SER A 345 27.89 11.43 25.80
N PHE A 346 26.59 11.75 25.89
CA PHE A 346 26.02 12.33 27.11
C PHE A 346 25.22 11.38 28.02
N HIS A 347 24.76 10.21 27.55
CA HIS A 347 24.12 9.18 28.40
C HIS A 347 24.33 7.76 27.85
N PHE A 348 25.30 7.03 28.42
CA PHE A 348 25.45 5.57 28.62
C PHE A 348 24.98 4.50 27.58
N ALA A 349 24.67 4.81 26.33
CA ALA A 349 24.47 3.81 25.27
C ALA A 349 25.62 3.83 24.23
N PRO A 350 26.15 2.66 23.81
CA PRO A 350 27.18 2.60 22.77
C PRO A 350 26.64 3.19 21.45
N VAL A 351 27.52 3.88 20.73
CA VAL A 351 27.16 4.53 19.46
C VAL A 351 26.79 3.47 18.44
N ASP A 352 25.61 3.61 17.80
CA ASP A 352 25.22 2.75 16.69
C ASP A 352 26.23 2.86 15.54
N GLU A 353 27.05 1.83 15.35
CA GLU A 353 28.12 1.79 14.35
C GLU A 353 27.59 2.00 12.93
N THR A 354 26.37 1.57 12.65
CA THR A 354 25.74 1.76 11.35
C THR A 354 25.45 3.22 11.08
N VAL A 355 24.97 3.96 12.09
CA VAL A 355 24.75 5.41 11.99
C VAL A 355 26.07 6.13 11.74
N VAL A 356 27.14 5.78 12.48
CA VAL A 356 28.47 6.37 12.29
C VAL A 356 28.97 6.15 10.87
N ARG A 357 28.86 4.92 10.35
CA ARG A 357 29.28 4.57 8.99
C ARG A 357 28.48 5.33 7.93
N LEU A 358 27.16 5.44 8.08
CA LEU A 358 26.30 6.14 7.13
C LEU A 358 26.56 7.66 7.15
N VAL A 359 26.72 8.25 8.33
CA VAL A 359 27.04 9.67 8.48
C VAL A 359 28.42 9.98 7.89
N SER A 360 29.42 9.11 8.12
CA SER A 360 30.75 9.27 7.51
C SER A 360 30.68 9.31 5.99
N ARG A 361 29.87 8.44 5.37
CA ARG A 361 29.63 8.47 3.92
C ARG A 361 28.98 9.78 3.44
N CYS A 362 28.01 10.32 4.17
CA CYS A 362 27.41 11.61 3.84
C CYS A 362 28.42 12.76 3.93
N LYS A 363 29.33 12.74 4.91
CA LYS A 363 30.39 13.75 5.05
C LYS A 363 31.40 13.74 3.90
N GLN A 364 31.57 12.60 3.22
CA GLN A 364 32.48 12.45 2.08
C GLN A 364 31.91 13.02 0.76
N VAL A 365 30.64 13.46 0.73
CA VAL A 365 30.06 14.12 -0.45
C VAL A 365 30.82 15.43 -0.72
N ALA A 366 31.23 15.65 -1.97
CA ALA A 366 32.19 16.70 -2.35
C ALA A 366 31.83 18.10 -1.83
N TRP A 367 30.55 18.49 -1.93
CA TRP A 367 30.06 19.79 -1.49
C TRP A 367 29.66 19.85 -0.01
N ILE A 368 29.72 18.73 0.72
CA ILE A 368 29.53 18.65 2.18
C ILE A 368 30.88 18.62 2.90
N ARG A 369 31.86 17.93 2.32
CA ARG A 369 33.20 17.71 2.87
C ARG A 369 33.86 19.03 3.27
N ASP A 370 34.51 19.00 4.42
CA ASP A 370 35.27 20.13 4.98
C ASP A 370 36.73 19.73 5.19
N GLU A 371 37.63 20.71 5.31
CA GLU A 371 39.07 20.43 5.42
C GLU A 371 39.45 19.72 6.72
N SER A 372 38.62 19.84 7.76
CA SER A 372 38.79 19.13 9.04
C SER A 372 38.40 17.65 8.98
N ASP A 373 37.66 17.22 7.95
CA ASP A 373 37.27 15.82 7.76
C ASP A 373 38.48 15.09 7.14
N HIS A 374 39.44 14.69 7.97
CA HIS A 374 40.63 13.96 7.54
C HIS A 374 40.27 12.69 6.75
N GLU A 375 41.05 12.37 5.72
CA GLU A 375 40.87 11.15 4.92
C GLU A 375 41.23 9.91 5.74
N ASP A 376 40.22 9.26 6.33
CA ASP A 376 40.37 7.87 6.71
C ASP A 376 40.53 7.04 5.41
N PRO A 377 41.64 6.29 5.25
CA PRO A 377 41.92 5.54 4.03
C PRO A 377 41.06 4.28 4.00
N ILE A 378 39.80 4.41 3.59
CA ILE A 378 38.95 3.28 3.22
C ILE A 378 38.53 3.51 1.78
N SER A 379 39.16 2.78 0.86
CA SER A 379 38.87 2.74 -0.57
C SER A 379 37.36 2.75 -0.85
N PRO A 380 36.86 3.48 -1.85
CA PRO A 380 35.46 3.44 -2.21
C PRO A 380 35.12 2.02 -2.69
N PRO A 381 34.25 1.26 -2.01
CA PRO A 381 33.75 0.03 -2.59
C PRO A 381 32.93 0.41 -3.83
N THR A 382 33.19 -0.25 -4.95
CA THR A 382 32.56 0.03 -6.23
C THR A 382 31.04 -0.01 -6.11
N ASP A 383 30.31 1.00 -6.60
CA ASP A 383 28.86 1.18 -6.42
C ASP A 383 28.04 -0.08 -6.80
N ALA A 384 28.52 -0.91 -7.73
CA ALA A 384 27.91 -2.19 -8.12
C ALA A 384 28.07 -3.33 -7.06
N HIS A 385 29.19 -3.39 -6.33
CA HIS A 385 29.38 -4.33 -5.22
C HIS A 385 28.66 -3.88 -3.94
N VAL A 386 28.40 -2.58 -3.85
CA VAL A 386 27.73 -1.90 -2.75
C VAL A 386 26.23 -2.11 -2.86
N ALA A 387 25.60 -2.07 -4.04
CA ALA A 387 24.21 -2.52 -4.20
C ALA A 387 23.98 -3.97 -3.71
N LYS A 388 24.96 -4.86 -3.93
CA LYS A 388 24.94 -6.26 -3.50
C LYS A 388 25.23 -6.47 -2.00
N ARG A 389 25.94 -5.53 -1.34
CA ARG A 389 26.27 -5.56 0.10
C ARG A 389 25.38 -4.65 0.97
N LEU A 390 24.77 -3.60 0.41
CA LEU A 390 24.05 -2.55 1.14
C LEU A 390 22.69 -2.98 1.66
N LEU A 391 22.21 -4.14 1.21
CA LEU A 391 21.04 -4.80 1.78
C LEU A 391 21.38 -5.69 2.98
N GLY A 392 22.63 -5.73 3.45
CA GLY A 392 22.96 -6.50 4.66
C GLY A 392 22.78 -8.01 4.49
N MET A 393 22.84 -8.55 3.26
CA MET A 393 22.82 -10.00 3.04
C MET A 393 24.23 -10.61 3.06
N ASN A 394 24.92 -10.47 4.18
CA ASN A 394 25.92 -11.45 4.59
C ASN A 394 25.38 -12.18 5.83
N LEU A 395 25.27 -13.50 5.69
CA LEU A 395 24.48 -14.48 6.45
C LEU A 395 24.88 -14.70 7.94
N ALA A 396 25.65 -13.81 8.57
CA ALA A 396 26.20 -14.08 9.92
C ALA A 396 25.88 -13.02 11.00
N GLU A 397 25.74 -11.74 10.64
CA GLU A 397 25.43 -10.66 11.61
C GLU A 397 24.12 -9.91 11.27
N ALA A 398 23.42 -10.36 10.22
CA ALA A 398 22.18 -9.76 9.74
C ALA A 398 20.95 -10.03 10.63
N GLY A 399 21.10 -10.74 11.76
CA GLY A 399 19.99 -11.08 12.65
C GLY A 399 19.34 -9.90 13.37
N GLU A 400 19.96 -8.72 13.39
CA GLU A 400 19.52 -7.59 14.23
C GLU A 400 18.94 -6.39 13.48
N SER A 401 19.04 -6.29 12.15
CA SER A 401 18.58 -5.07 11.42
C SER A 401 17.96 -5.31 10.04
N SER A 402 17.62 -6.55 9.69
CA SER A 402 16.86 -6.90 8.48
C SER A 402 15.39 -7.10 8.79
N LEU A 403 14.73 -6.07 9.31
CA LEU A 403 13.27 -6.09 9.38
C LEU A 403 12.74 -5.87 7.96
N SER A 404 12.20 -6.94 7.36
CA SER A 404 11.39 -6.81 6.14
C SER A 404 10.22 -5.88 6.46
N VAL A 405 9.86 -4.95 5.56
CA VAL A 405 8.71 -4.07 5.83
C VAL A 405 7.45 -4.92 5.97
N LEU A 406 7.36 -6.05 5.25
CA LEU A 406 6.30 -7.06 5.42
C LEU A 406 6.19 -7.55 6.88
N GLU A 407 7.33 -7.78 7.56
CA GLU A 407 7.37 -8.24 8.96
C GLU A 407 7.04 -7.12 9.98
N VAL A 408 7.34 -5.87 9.64
CA VAL A 408 7.02 -4.69 10.46
C VAL A 408 5.54 -4.31 10.29
N THR A 409 5.03 -4.28 9.06
CA THR A 409 3.65 -3.86 8.75
C THR A 409 2.60 -4.87 9.20
N ALA A 410 2.85 -6.17 9.07
CA ALA A 410 1.93 -7.21 9.55
C ALA A 410 1.74 -7.16 11.08
N LYS A 411 2.69 -6.57 11.82
CA LYS A 411 2.64 -6.49 13.29
C LYS A 411 2.18 -5.12 13.81
N VAL A 412 2.43 -4.04 13.07
CA VAL A 412 2.20 -2.66 13.51
C VAL A 412 0.78 -2.17 13.28
N GLU A 413 0.01 -2.72 12.33
CA GLU A 413 -1.32 -2.20 11.96
C GLU A 413 -2.53 -2.98 12.51
N LYS A 414 -2.44 -3.54 13.71
CA LYS A 414 -3.64 -3.98 14.46
C LYS A 414 -4.42 -2.80 15.06
N GLU A 415 -4.55 -1.69 14.33
CA GLU A 415 -5.50 -0.64 14.66
C GLU A 415 -6.87 -1.03 14.11
N LYS A 416 -7.87 -1.09 15.00
CA LYS A 416 -9.25 -1.37 14.59
C LYS A 416 -9.67 -0.33 13.55
N PRO A 417 -10.19 -0.75 12.39
CA PRO A 417 -10.64 0.20 11.37
C PRO A 417 -11.71 1.11 11.96
N MET A 418 -11.40 2.41 12.06
CA MET A 418 -12.38 3.42 12.40
C MET A 418 -13.35 3.56 11.22
N VAL A 419 -14.58 3.09 11.44
CA VAL A 419 -15.68 3.29 10.50
C VAL A 419 -15.87 4.81 10.29
N PRO A 420 -15.88 5.31 9.04
CA PRO A 420 -16.09 6.73 8.77
C PRO A 420 -17.41 7.21 9.38
N ALA A 421 -17.38 8.32 10.12
CA ALA A 421 -18.59 8.91 10.67
C ALA A 421 -19.56 9.31 9.54
N PRO A 422 -20.88 9.07 9.69
CA PRO A 422 -21.84 9.32 8.63
C PRO A 422 -21.83 10.80 8.20
N ARG A 423 -21.50 11.08 6.93
CA ARG A 423 -21.57 12.43 6.36
C ARG A 423 -23.04 12.84 6.22
N ARG A 424 -23.47 13.84 6.99
CA ARG A 424 -24.80 14.46 6.87
C ARG A 424 -25.02 15.00 5.44
N ARG A 425 -25.97 14.42 4.70
CA ARG A 425 -26.47 14.92 3.41
C ARG A 425 -26.88 16.40 3.55
N LYS A 426 -26.12 17.33 2.97
CA LYS A 426 -26.51 18.74 2.83
C LYS A 426 -27.60 18.81 1.76
N ARG A 427 -28.84 19.10 2.15
CA ARG A 427 -29.95 19.36 1.22
C ARG A 427 -29.67 20.64 0.44
N LEU A 428 -29.26 20.51 -0.82
CA LEU A 428 -29.37 21.59 -1.79
C LEU A 428 -30.83 21.69 -2.23
N GLN A 429 -31.50 22.79 -1.88
CA GLN A 429 -32.84 23.11 -2.37
C GLN A 429 -32.74 23.41 -3.88
N GLN A 430 -33.30 22.52 -4.70
CA GLN A 430 -33.50 22.75 -6.12
C GLN A 430 -34.59 23.81 -6.34
N GLN A 431 -34.25 24.90 -7.04
CA GLN A 431 -35.22 25.75 -7.70
C GLN A 431 -35.77 25.05 -8.94
N GLN A 432 -37.09 25.06 -9.06
CA GLN A 432 -37.87 24.48 -10.14
C GLN A 432 -37.63 25.17 -11.49
N SER A 433 -37.46 24.37 -12.54
CA SER A 433 -37.87 24.76 -13.90
C SER A 433 -38.42 23.55 -14.65
N LYS A 434 -39.51 23.79 -15.38
CA LYS A 434 -40.52 22.85 -15.88
C LYS A 434 -40.11 22.05 -17.12
N GLU A 435 -40.71 20.86 -17.19
CA GLU A 435 -41.18 20.07 -18.35
C GLU A 435 -40.29 19.88 -19.58
N THR A 436 -40.01 18.60 -19.89
CA THR A 436 -40.42 18.03 -21.18
C THR A 436 -40.73 16.54 -21.02
N VAL A 437 -41.92 16.14 -21.46
CA VAL A 437 -42.45 14.77 -21.50
C VAL A 437 -41.85 14.03 -22.69
N LEU A 438 -41.32 12.82 -22.50
CA LEU A 438 -41.18 11.84 -23.59
C LEU A 438 -41.23 10.39 -23.09
N LEU A 439 -42.33 9.76 -23.52
CA LEU A 439 -42.69 8.35 -23.65
C LEU A 439 -41.73 7.23 -23.22
N ARG A 440 -42.28 6.40 -22.33
CA ARG A 440 -41.90 5.05 -21.93
C ARG A 440 -42.03 4.07 -23.11
N VAL A 441 -40.96 3.34 -23.43
CA VAL A 441 -40.98 2.15 -24.29
C VAL A 441 -40.21 1.04 -23.58
N SER A 442 -40.91 -0.05 -23.27
CA SER A 442 -40.31 -1.32 -22.83
C SER A 442 -39.66 -2.04 -24.01
N PRO A 443 -38.63 -2.86 -23.77
CA PRO A 443 -38.43 -4.06 -24.58
C PRO A 443 -38.53 -5.34 -23.73
N ALA A 444 -38.86 -6.39 -24.47
CA ALA A 444 -39.25 -7.71 -24.03
C ALA A 444 -38.08 -8.57 -23.51
N SER A 445 -38.49 -9.55 -22.71
CA SER A 445 -37.85 -10.84 -22.44
C SER A 445 -36.86 -11.33 -23.48
N ALA A 446 -35.63 -11.62 -23.03
CA ALA A 446 -34.74 -12.57 -23.65
C ALA A 446 -34.27 -13.55 -22.58
N HIS A 447 -34.82 -14.77 -22.61
CA HIS A 447 -34.21 -15.95 -22.01
C HIS A 447 -32.88 -16.19 -22.73
N ASN A 448 -31.77 -16.16 -22.00
CA ASN A 448 -30.57 -16.93 -22.33
C ASN A 448 -29.95 -17.37 -21.00
N GLY A 449 -29.59 -18.65 -20.94
CA GLY A 449 -29.37 -19.39 -19.70
C GLY A 449 -28.29 -18.83 -18.80
N ASP A 450 -28.67 -18.61 -17.56
CA ASP A 450 -27.79 -18.41 -16.41
C ASP A 450 -26.92 -19.66 -16.22
N ARG A 451 -25.61 -19.45 -16.21
CA ARG A 451 -24.61 -20.40 -15.75
C ARG A 451 -24.08 -19.81 -14.44
N SER A 452 -24.15 -20.58 -13.36
CA SER A 452 -24.00 -20.10 -11.98
C SER A 452 -22.56 -19.72 -11.65
N PRO A 453 -22.32 -18.69 -10.82
CA PRO A 453 -21.00 -18.34 -10.30
C PRO A 453 -20.49 -19.28 -9.17
N PHE A 454 -21.21 -20.38 -8.88
CA PHE A 454 -20.84 -21.38 -7.86
C PHE A 454 -20.97 -22.84 -8.34
N ASP A 455 -21.09 -23.09 -9.65
CA ASP A 455 -21.16 -24.47 -10.15
C ASP A 455 -19.74 -25.09 -10.21
N ASP A 456 -19.50 -26.13 -9.41
CA ASP A 456 -18.29 -26.95 -9.45
C ASP A 456 -18.37 -27.96 -10.61
N ASP A 457 -17.45 -27.89 -11.57
CA ASP A 457 -17.15 -29.00 -12.50
C ASP A 457 -16.27 -30.02 -11.76
N ASN A 458 -16.92 -30.93 -11.05
CA ASN A 458 -16.27 -32.08 -10.42
C ASN A 458 -17.05 -33.36 -10.73
N ASP A 459 -16.88 -33.87 -11.95
CA ASP A 459 -17.15 -35.27 -12.26
C ASP A 459 -15.89 -35.87 -12.89
N GLU A 460 -15.33 -36.83 -12.15
CA GLU A 460 -14.20 -37.66 -12.51
C GLU A 460 -14.48 -38.50 -13.78
N GLU A 461 -13.50 -38.56 -14.68
CA GLU A 461 -13.00 -39.81 -15.29
C GLU A 461 -11.52 -39.71 -15.67
#